data_AF-A0AAD2D9B4-F1
#
_entry.id   AF-A0AAD2D9B4-F1
#
_cell.length_a   1.000
_cell.length_b   1.000
_cell.length_c   1.000
_cell.angle_alpha   90.00
_cell.angle_beta   90.00
_cell.angle_gamma   90.00
#
_symmetry.space_group_name_H-M   'P 1'
#
loop_
_entity.id
_entity.type
_entity.pdbx_description
1 polymer ?
#
loop_
_entity_poly.entity_id
_entity_poly.type
_entity_poly.pdbx_seq_one_letter_code
_entity_poly.pdbx_strand_id
1 'polypeptide(L)'
;MSDKSKEENPKTFVTGGEDDKKDDGSQHSGEDNNETEEERKKREEEEAAEQERIRQEEEKAKKRQEQAVLFEEYVEQSGLKYSFQIIFTEIISNQIREDQVFAYTAMRLRQIGSELDNLEKSAPKEEQ
;
A
#
# COMPACT_ATOMS: atom_id res chain seq x y z
N MET A 1 -33.62 23.02 -13.40
CA MET A 1 -34.84 22.28 -13.00
C MET A 1 -34.40 20.84 -12.84
N SER A 2 -34.05 20.45 -11.62
CA SER A 2 -34.83 19.50 -10.79
C SER A 2 -34.32 18.06 -11.06
N ASP A 3 -33.94 17.21 -10.11
CA ASP A 3 -34.27 17.16 -8.69
C ASP A 3 -33.22 16.42 -7.84
N LYS A 4 -33.25 16.76 -6.55
CA LYS A 4 -32.55 16.15 -5.41
C LYS A 4 -33.26 14.87 -4.96
N SER A 5 -32.51 13.91 -4.46
CA SER A 5 -32.88 12.97 -3.38
C SER A 5 -31.58 12.29 -2.94
N LYS A 6 -30.98 12.43 -1.76
CA LYS A 6 -31.44 12.59 -0.36
C LYS A 6 -32.44 11.50 0.04
N GLU A 7 -31.89 10.38 0.47
CA GLU A 7 -32.60 9.33 1.18
C GLU A 7 -32.08 9.33 2.63
N GLU A 8 -32.76 10.11 3.47
CA GLU A 8 -32.76 9.95 4.92
C GLU A 8 -34.02 9.15 5.27
N ASN A 9 -33.89 8.11 6.10
CA ASN A 9 -35.02 7.55 6.81
C ASN A 9 -34.63 7.23 8.25
N PRO A 10 -35.04 8.06 9.23
CA PRO A 10 -34.96 7.75 10.64
C PRO A 10 -36.33 7.29 11.20
N LYS A 11 -36.25 6.51 12.29
CA LYS A 11 -37.28 6.26 13.33
C LYS A 11 -38.40 5.24 13.04
N THR A 12 -38.26 4.10 13.70
CA THR A 12 -39.33 3.28 14.29
C THR A 12 -38.86 2.96 15.72
N PHE A 13 -39.65 2.88 16.79
CA PHE A 13 -41.02 3.27 17.11
C PHE A 13 -41.03 3.26 18.65
N VAL A 14 -41.48 4.34 19.28
CA VAL A 14 -41.70 4.40 20.74
C VAL A 14 -42.99 3.66 21.04
N THR A 15 -42.95 2.65 21.91
CA THR A 15 -44.13 2.21 22.66
C THR A 15 -43.75 2.16 24.13
N GLY A 16 -44.28 3.13 24.87
CA GLY A 16 -44.40 3.06 26.32
C GLY A 16 -45.57 2.15 26.69
N GLY A 17 -45.43 1.46 27.79
CA GLY A 17 -46.44 0.67 28.46
C GLY A 17 -45.95 0.39 29.87
N GLU A 18 -46.22 1.32 30.78
CA GLU A 18 -46.13 1.12 32.22
C GLU A 18 -47.13 0.04 32.62
N ASP A 19 -46.68 -0.98 33.36
CA ASP A 19 -47.51 -1.68 34.32
C ASP A 19 -46.64 -2.20 35.47
N ASP A 20 -46.93 -1.62 36.64
CA ASP A 20 -46.36 -1.87 37.95
C ASP A 20 -46.71 -3.30 38.43
N LYS A 21 -45.70 -4.16 38.61
CA LYS A 21 -45.78 -5.29 39.54
C LYS A 21 -44.46 -5.48 40.27
N LYS A 22 -44.48 -5.13 41.55
CA LYS A 22 -43.56 -5.62 42.58
C LYS A 22 -43.55 -7.15 42.54
N ASP A 23 -42.39 -7.75 42.30
CA ASP A 23 -42.09 -9.08 42.80
C ASP A 23 -40.63 -9.15 43.25
N ASP A 24 -40.50 -9.87 44.34
CA ASP A 24 -39.37 -10.05 45.24
C ASP A 24 -38.32 -10.96 44.62
N GLY A 25 -37.05 -10.58 44.78
CA GLY A 25 -35.97 -11.54 44.95
C GLY A 25 -35.60 -12.40 43.75
N SER A 26 -34.75 -11.88 42.86
CA SER A 26 -33.73 -12.73 42.25
C SER A 26 -32.47 -11.93 41.96
N GLN A 27 -31.42 -12.30 42.67
CA GLN A 27 -30.10 -11.71 42.69
C GLN A 27 -29.50 -11.63 41.29
N HIS A 28 -29.22 -10.42 40.82
CA HIS A 28 -28.26 -10.19 39.76
C HIS A 28 -27.38 -9.01 40.16
N SER A 29 -26.23 -9.32 40.76
CA SER A 29 -25.10 -8.38 40.80
C SER A 29 -23.82 -9.16 40.99
N GLY A 30 -22.98 -9.09 39.97
CA GLY A 30 -21.56 -9.42 40.03
C GLY A 30 -21.26 -10.87 39.68
N GLU A 31 -21.16 -11.15 38.39
CA GLU A 31 -20.23 -12.18 37.95
C GLU A 31 -18.88 -11.87 38.60
N ASP A 32 -18.40 -12.83 39.40
CA ASP A 32 -17.15 -12.77 40.14
C ASP A 32 -16.00 -12.44 39.17
N ASN A 33 -15.54 -11.18 39.19
CA ASN A 33 -14.27 -10.75 38.59
C ASN A 33 -13.10 -11.32 39.41
N ASN A 34 -12.98 -12.64 39.41
CA ASN A 34 -11.83 -13.33 39.96
C ASN A 34 -11.03 -13.93 38.80
N GLU A 35 -10.63 -13.06 37.85
CA GLU A 35 -9.55 -13.38 36.92
C GLU A 35 -8.37 -13.84 37.76
N THR A 36 -7.93 -15.07 37.52
CA THR A 36 -6.73 -15.57 38.20
C THR A 36 -5.52 -14.77 37.74
N GLU A 37 -4.54 -14.59 38.62
CA GLU A 37 -3.29 -13.89 38.29
C GLU A 37 -2.59 -14.51 37.06
N GLU A 38 -2.81 -15.81 36.81
CA GLU A 38 -2.39 -16.51 35.59
C GLU A 38 -3.13 -16.06 34.31
N GLU A 39 -4.45 -15.85 34.36
CA GLU A 39 -5.23 -15.36 33.22
C GLU A 39 -4.84 -13.93 32.85
N ARG A 40 -4.64 -13.07 33.85
CA ARG A 40 -4.17 -11.71 33.65
C ARG A 40 -2.78 -11.69 33.01
N LYS A 41 -1.86 -12.51 33.51
CA LYS A 41 -0.50 -12.62 32.97
C LYS A 41 -0.50 -13.16 31.53
N LYS A 42 -1.33 -14.15 31.23
CA LYS A 42 -1.47 -14.71 29.87
C LYS A 42 -2.00 -13.67 28.88
N ARG A 43 -2.97 -12.85 29.29
CA ARG A 43 -3.51 -11.75 28.48
C ARG A 43 -2.47 -10.68 28.21
N GLU A 44 -1.70 -10.28 29.22
CA GLU A 44 -0.59 -9.32 29.07
C GLU A 44 0.49 -9.84 28.10
N GLU A 45 0.81 -11.14 28.16
CA GLU A 45 1.75 -11.79 27.23
C GLU A 45 1.21 -11.84 25.78
N GLU A 46 -0.10 -12.11 25.61
CA GLU A 46 -0.74 -12.14 24.30
C GLU A 46 -0.83 -10.73 23.67
N GLU A 47 -1.19 -9.71 24.46
CA GLU A 47 -1.22 -8.32 24.02
C GLU A 47 0.19 -7.82 23.64
N ALA A 48 1.22 -8.19 24.41
CA ALA A 48 2.61 -7.87 24.08
C ALA A 48 3.08 -8.57 22.79
N ALA A 49 2.71 -9.83 22.58
CA ALA A 49 3.02 -10.56 21.35
C ALA A 49 2.30 -9.96 20.12
N GLU A 50 1.06 -9.52 20.29
CA GLU A 50 0.30 -8.85 19.22
C GLU A 50 0.89 -7.49 18.87
N GLN A 51 1.26 -6.67 19.86
CA GLN A 51 1.94 -5.39 19.63
C GLN A 51 3.27 -5.57 18.90
N GLU A 52 4.06 -6.58 19.26
CA GLU A 52 5.32 -6.88 18.58
C GLU A 52 5.09 -7.34 17.13
N ARG A 53 4.04 -8.13 16.87
CA ARG A 53 3.67 -8.51 15.50
C ARG A 53 3.27 -7.31 14.65
N ILE A 54 2.45 -6.40 15.19
CA ILE A 54 2.04 -5.17 14.51
C ILE A 54 3.27 -4.33 14.18
N ARG A 55 4.16 -4.13 15.15
CA ARG A 55 5.41 -3.39 14.96
C ARG A 55 6.28 -4.00 13.86
N GLN A 56 6.44 -5.32 13.84
CA GLN A 56 7.21 -6.00 12.79
C GLN A 56 6.57 -5.85 11.40
N GLU A 57 5.24 -5.85 11.32
CA GLU A 57 4.51 -5.63 10.08
C GLU A 57 4.68 -4.18 9.58
N GLU A 58 4.58 -3.20 10.47
CA GLU A 58 4.85 -1.79 10.18
C GLU A 58 6.29 -1.56 9.71
N GLU A 59 7.28 -2.15 10.38
CA GLU A 59 8.68 -2.06 9.95
C GLU A 59 8.89 -2.70 8.56
N LYS A 60 8.23 -3.82 8.26
CA LYS A 60 8.27 -4.43 6.92
C LYS A 60 7.58 -3.56 5.88
N ALA A 61 6.46 -2.93 6.22
CA ALA A 61 5.76 -2.01 5.33
C ALA A 61 6.63 -0.79 5.03
N LYS A 62 7.26 -0.20 6.05
CA LYS A 62 8.19 0.92 5.91
C LYS A 62 9.38 0.58 5.02
N LYS A 63 10.03 -0.56 5.24
CA LYS A 63 11.14 -1.02 4.38
C LYS A 63 10.72 -1.19 2.92
N ARG A 64 9.52 -1.74 2.66
CA ARG A 64 8.99 -1.84 1.29
C ARG A 64 8.75 -0.48 0.67
N GLN A 65 8.25 0.48 1.44
CA GLN A 65 8.05 1.85 0.97
C GLN A 65 9.38 2.54 0.65
N GLU A 66 10.38 2.43 1.53
CA GLU A 66 11.72 2.96 1.28
C GLU A 66 12.35 2.35 0.00
N GLN A 67 12.19 1.03 -0.21
CA GLN A 67 12.64 0.36 -1.42
C GLN A 67 11.91 0.86 -2.68
N ALA A 68 10.61 1.12 -2.59
CA ALA A 68 9.83 1.65 -3.71
C ALA A 68 10.32 3.04 -4.11
N VAL A 69 10.60 3.92 -3.14
CA VAL A 69 11.15 5.26 -3.40
C VAL A 69 12.51 5.18 -4.08
N LEU A 70 13.43 4.34 -3.57
CA LEU A 70 14.74 4.16 -4.19
C LEU A 70 14.65 3.59 -5.62
N PHE A 71 13.68 2.69 -5.85
CA PHE A 71 13.44 2.14 -7.17
C PHE A 71 12.88 3.19 -8.14
N GLU A 72 11.93 4.01 -7.70
CA GLU A 72 11.40 5.12 -8.50
C GLU A 72 12.49 6.11 -8.88
N GLU A 73 13.32 6.51 -7.91
CA GLU A 73 14.46 7.40 -8.14
C GLU A 73 15.44 6.80 -9.16
N TYR A 74 15.77 5.51 -9.04
CA TYR A 74 16.61 4.81 -10.01
C TYR A 74 16.00 4.82 -11.42
N VAL A 75 14.70 4.55 -11.55
CA VAL A 75 14.02 4.54 -12.85
C VAL A 75 14.04 5.92 -13.51
N GLU A 76 13.88 6.99 -12.71
CA GLU A 76 13.93 8.37 -13.21
C GLU A 76 15.34 8.79 -13.62
N GLN A 77 16.34 8.52 -12.79
CA GLN A 77 17.72 8.97 -13.03
C GLN A 77 18.43 8.17 -14.14
N SER A 78 18.12 6.88 -14.28
CA SER A 78 18.79 6.00 -15.26
C SER A 78 18.39 6.29 -16.71
N GLY A 79 17.32 7.05 -16.95
CA GLY A 79 16.78 7.25 -18.30
C GLY A 79 16.16 5.98 -18.92
N LEU A 80 15.94 4.92 -18.13
CA LEU A 80 15.33 3.67 -18.59
C LEU A 80 13.97 3.91 -19.24
N LYS A 81 13.13 4.74 -18.60
CA LYS A 81 11.80 5.09 -19.12
C LYS A 81 11.86 5.65 -20.53
N TYR A 82 12.74 6.62 -20.78
CA TYR A 82 12.90 7.23 -22.10
C TYR A 82 13.48 6.24 -23.11
N SER A 83 14.44 5.43 -22.70
CA SER A 83 15.03 4.39 -23.55
C SER A 83 13.96 3.41 -24.06
N PHE A 84 13.09 2.92 -23.18
CA PHE A 84 11.98 2.05 -23.58
C PHE A 84 10.95 2.76 -24.46
N GLN A 85 10.65 4.04 -24.22
CA GLN A 85 9.75 4.81 -25.09
C GLN A 85 10.31 4.96 -26.51
N ILE A 86 11.60 5.24 -26.65
CA ILE A 86 12.29 5.32 -27.94
C ILE A 86 12.22 3.96 -28.64
N ILE A 87 12.62 2.89 -27.97
CA ILE A 87 12.62 1.53 -28.52
C ILE A 87 11.21 1.12 -28.95
N PHE A 88 10.20 1.41 -28.13
CA PHE A 88 8.81 1.08 -28.47
C PHE A 88 8.34 1.83 -29.72
N THR A 89 8.68 3.10 -29.83
CA THR A 89 8.39 3.92 -31.02
C THR A 89 9.09 3.35 -32.26
N GLU A 90 10.36 2.94 -32.13
CA GLU A 90 11.12 2.29 -33.19
C GLU A 90 10.49 0.95 -33.62
N ILE A 91 10.03 0.13 -32.67
CA ILE A 91 9.37 -1.16 -32.94
C ILE A 91 8.14 -0.93 -33.83
N ILE A 92 7.29 0.03 -33.46
CA ILE A 92 6.07 0.35 -34.23
C ILE A 92 6.44 0.92 -35.61
N SER A 93 7.34 1.90 -35.63
CA SER A 93 7.66 2.64 -36.85
C SER A 93 8.38 1.77 -37.89
N ASN A 94 9.26 0.88 -37.43
CA ASN A 94 10.02 -0.03 -38.29
C ASN A 94 9.31 -1.36 -38.52
N GLN A 95 8.09 -1.54 -37.99
CA GLN A 95 7.29 -2.76 -38.09
C GLN A 95 8.11 -4.01 -37.70
N ILE A 96 8.82 -3.92 -36.58
CA ILE A 96 9.64 -5.03 -36.08
C ILE A 96 8.70 -6.20 -35.76
N ARG A 97 9.04 -7.37 -36.29
CA ARG A 97 8.24 -8.59 -36.11
C ARG A 97 8.20 -8.99 -34.63
N GLU A 98 7.08 -9.55 -34.19
CA GLU A 98 6.85 -9.92 -32.79
C GLU A 98 7.91 -10.88 -32.25
N ASP A 99 8.37 -11.83 -33.08
CA ASP A 99 9.44 -12.78 -32.76
C ASP A 99 10.81 -12.11 -32.55
N GLN A 100 10.97 -10.87 -33.01
CA GLN A 100 12.21 -10.11 -32.97
C GLN A 100 12.22 -8.98 -31.94
N VAL A 101 11.06 -8.62 -31.35
CA VAL A 101 10.92 -7.49 -30.42
C VAL A 101 11.92 -7.59 -29.26
N PHE A 102 12.05 -8.76 -28.64
CA PHE A 102 12.97 -8.95 -27.53
C PHE A 102 14.44 -8.73 -27.93
N ALA A 103 14.87 -9.37 -29.02
CA ALA A 103 16.24 -9.26 -29.52
C ALA A 103 16.58 -7.82 -29.93
N TYR A 104 15.65 -7.16 -30.62
CA TYR A 104 15.77 -5.75 -31.02
C TYR A 104 15.90 -4.83 -29.80
N THR A 105 15.04 -5.03 -28.79
CA THR A 105 15.05 -4.25 -27.55
C THR A 105 16.38 -4.38 -26.82
N ALA A 106 16.88 -5.60 -26.64
CA ALA A 106 18.16 -5.85 -25.97
C ALA A 106 19.35 -5.22 -26.73
N MET A 107 19.35 -5.31 -28.06
CA MET A 107 20.36 -4.67 -28.90
C MET A 107 20.31 -3.15 -28.74
N ARG A 108 19.12 -2.54 -28.86
CA ARG A 108 18.98 -1.09 -28.82
C ARG A 108 19.29 -0.50 -27.45
N LEU A 109 18.94 -1.18 -26.35
CA LEU A 109 19.36 -0.79 -25.00
C LEU A 109 20.90 -0.70 -24.87
N ARG A 110 21.65 -1.67 -25.43
CA ARG A 110 23.12 -1.63 -25.43
C ARG A 110 23.67 -0.48 -26.27
N GLN A 111 23.05 -0.21 -27.42
CA GLN A 111 23.45 0.91 -28.28
C GLN A 111 23.22 2.25 -27.59
N ILE A 112 22.03 2.47 -27.03
CA ILE A 112 21.70 3.67 -26.25
C ILE A 112 22.69 3.85 -25.10
N GLY A 113 22.98 2.80 -24.32
CA GLY A 113 23.98 2.87 -23.25
C GLY A 113 25.36 3.30 -23.75
N SER A 114 25.81 2.73 -24.88
CA SER A 114 27.11 3.09 -25.49
C SER A 114 27.12 4.53 -26.03
N GLU A 115 26.01 4.99 -26.60
CA GLU A 115 25.83 6.36 -27.10
C GLU A 115 25.91 7.38 -25.94
N LEU A 116 25.27 7.07 -24.80
CA LEU A 116 25.32 7.91 -23.59
C LEU A 116 26.72 7.98 -22.99
N ASP A 117 27.41 6.86 -22.85
CA ASP A 117 28.79 6.80 -22.34
C ASP A 117 29.75 7.65 -23.20
N ASN A 118 29.53 7.66 -24.52
CA ASN A 118 30.33 8.46 -25.45
C ASN A 118 30.00 9.95 -25.35
N LEU A 119 28.71 10.29 -25.16
CA LEU A 119 28.28 11.67 -24.97
C LEU A 119 28.91 12.28 -23.72
N GLU A 120 28.90 11.55 -22.60
CA GLU A 120 29.48 12.00 -21.32
C GLU A 120 30.99 12.26 -21.45
N LYS A 121 31.73 11.41 -22.18
CA LYS A 121 33.16 11.60 -22.43
C LYS A 121 33.47 12.80 -23.34
N SER A 122 32.53 13.17 -24.21
CA SER A 122 32.68 14.26 -25.17
C SER A 122 32.19 15.62 -24.65
N ALA A 123 31.45 15.64 -23.53
CA ALA A 123 30.97 16.86 -22.93
C ALA A 123 32.15 17.68 -22.36
N PRO A 124 32.30 18.98 -22.73
CA PRO A 124 33.32 19.82 -22.14
C PRO A 124 33.04 19.93 -20.64
N LYS A 125 34.02 19.59 -19.81
CA LYS A 125 33.95 19.84 -18.38
C LYS A 125 34.00 21.34 -18.20
N GLU A 126 32.90 21.95 -17.77
CA GLU A 126 32.92 23.33 -17.29
C GLU A 126 33.88 23.38 -16.10
N GLU A 127 35.08 23.92 -16.32
CA GLU A 127 36.04 24.23 -15.27
C GLU A 127 35.42 25.30 -14.36
N GLN A 128 35.16 24.93 -13.10
CA GLN A 128 34.85 25.87 -12.01
C GLN A 128 36.13 26.43 -11.42
#